data_AF-A0A2R6ARA1-F1
#
_entry.id   AF-A0A2R6ARA1-F1
#
_cell.length_a   1.000
_cell.length_b   1.000
_cell.length_c   1.000
_cell.angle_alpha   90.00
_cell.angle_beta   90.00
_cell.angle_gamma   90.00
#
_symmetry.space_group_name_H-M   'P 1'
#
loop_
_entity.id
_entity.type
_entity.pdbx_description
1 polymer ?
#
loop_
_entity_poly.entity_id
_entity_poly.type
_entity_poly.pdbx_seq_one_letter_code
_entity_poly.pdbx_strand_id
1 'polypeptide(L)'
;MIQKTYPTTVDPEGLAQKLVQTFQAQGYEVQKLNSGGDIYVQIRKAGILRTVTGLSQALTVHIQKTNEGTVVSLGQGRWADKAIVEAAGFFFFTPLMIPASWGLYEQHKLPGKILKVIDEYAASVGVSHIDQKIVEVIHCPHCGVTNVAGAKFCSACGSPL
;
A
#
# COMPACT_ATOMS: atom_id res chain seq x y z
N MET A 1 -10.80 1.76 4.22
CA MET A 1 -9.32 1.64 4.13
C MET A 1 -9.05 0.60 3.06
N ILE A 2 -8.13 0.85 2.12
CA ILE A 2 -7.69 -0.14 1.12
C ILE A 2 -6.29 -0.58 1.54
N GLN A 3 -6.05 -1.88 1.66
CA GLN A 3 -4.73 -2.42 2.00
C GLN A 3 -4.29 -3.40 0.91
N LYS A 4 -3.03 -3.30 0.50
CA LYS A 4 -2.38 -4.23 -0.43
C LYS A 4 -1.01 -4.62 0.13
N THR A 5 -0.64 -5.88 -0.03
CA THR A 5 0.69 -6.39 0.31
C THR A 5 1.48 -6.63 -0.97
N TYR A 6 2.71 -6.12 -1.01
CA TYR A 6 3.65 -6.29 -2.12
C TYR A 6 4.87 -7.11 -1.67
N PRO A 7 5.61 -7.77 -2.58
CA PRO A 7 6.80 -8.55 -2.24
C PRO A 7 7.89 -7.74 -1.53
N THR A 8 8.79 -8.43 -0.82
CA THR A 8 9.90 -7.82 -0.05
C THR A 8 10.90 -7.02 -0.90
N THR A 9 10.89 -7.23 -2.23
CA THR A 9 11.70 -6.46 -3.18
C THR A 9 11.25 -5.00 -3.30
N VAL A 10 10.00 -4.68 -2.94
CA VAL A 10 9.51 -3.30 -2.94
C VAL A 10 10.08 -2.58 -1.73
N ASP A 11 11.11 -1.77 -1.96
CA ASP A 11 11.72 -0.93 -0.92
C ASP A 11 10.74 0.14 -0.41
N PRO A 12 10.40 0.17 0.89
CA PRO A 12 9.47 1.15 1.47
C PRO A 12 9.88 2.61 1.26
N GLU A 13 11.17 2.91 1.40
CA GLU A 13 11.69 4.29 1.31
C GLU A 13 11.68 4.77 -0.14
N GLY A 14 12.12 3.93 -1.09
CA GLY A 14 12.04 4.22 -2.51
C GLY A 14 10.60 4.38 -3.00
N LEU A 15 9.65 3.58 -2.49
CA LEU A 15 8.22 3.76 -2.78
C LEU A 15 7.71 5.10 -2.25
N ALA A 16 8.04 5.45 -1.01
CA ALA A 16 7.65 6.71 -0.40
C ALA A 16 8.21 7.91 -1.19
N GLN A 17 9.49 7.85 -1.58
CA GLN A 17 10.12 8.88 -2.40
C GLN A 17 9.48 9.00 -3.78
N LYS A 18 9.15 7.87 -4.43
CA LYS A 18 8.45 7.87 -5.72
C LYS A 18 7.09 8.56 -5.63
N LEU A 19 6.33 8.29 -4.56
CA LEU A 19 5.05 8.97 -4.29
C LEU A 19 5.24 10.47 -4.11
N VAL A 20 6.20 10.89 -3.27
CA VAL A 20 6.51 12.30 -3.03
C VAL A 20 6.84 13.02 -4.34
N GLN A 21 7.80 12.51 -5.11
CA GLN A 21 8.24 13.13 -6.36
C GLN A 21 7.11 13.22 -7.39
N THR A 22 6.36 12.12 -7.58
CA THR A 22 5.30 12.04 -8.58
C THR A 22 4.18 13.04 -8.30
N PHE A 23 3.73 13.11 -7.05
CA PHE A 23 2.60 13.94 -6.68
C PHE A 23 3.00 15.42 -6.54
N GLN A 24 4.19 15.73 -6.02
CA GLN A 24 4.70 17.11 -6.03
C GLN A 24 4.84 17.66 -7.45
N ALA A 25 5.38 16.86 -8.39
CA ALA A 25 5.48 17.25 -9.80
C ALA A 25 4.12 17.51 -10.48
N GLN A 26 3.05 16.92 -9.94
CA GLN A 26 1.68 17.11 -10.43
C GLN A 26 0.92 18.24 -9.70
N GLY A 27 1.62 19.03 -8.88
CA GLY A 27 1.03 20.15 -8.15
C GLY A 27 0.22 19.72 -6.92
N TYR A 28 0.50 18.56 -6.32
CA TYR A 28 -0.06 18.18 -5.03
C TYR A 28 0.83 18.67 -3.90
N GLU A 29 0.22 18.98 -2.76
CA GLU A 29 0.94 19.12 -1.50
C GLU A 29 1.15 17.72 -0.92
N VAL A 30 2.41 17.38 -0.66
CA VAL A 30 2.80 16.05 -0.16
C VAL A 30 3.68 16.20 1.08
N GLN A 31 3.38 15.43 2.11
CA GLN A 31 4.15 15.35 3.35
C GLN A 31 4.57 13.91 3.60
N LYS A 32 5.83 13.70 3.98
CA LYS A 32 6.38 12.37 4.35
C LYS A 32 6.81 12.39 5.81
N LEU A 33 6.46 11.35 6.56
CA LEU A 33 6.87 11.14 7.94
C LEU A 33 7.35 9.71 8.14
N ASN A 34 8.48 9.55 8.82
CA ASN A 34 8.98 8.25 9.26
C ASN A 34 8.77 8.15 10.77
N SER A 35 8.10 7.10 11.24
CA SER A 35 7.83 6.90 12.67
C SER A 35 7.70 5.42 12.99
N GLY A 36 8.42 4.95 14.02
CA GLY A 36 8.30 3.56 14.50
C GLY A 36 8.71 2.48 13.48
N GLY A 37 9.50 2.83 12.46
CA GLY A 37 9.85 1.93 11.34
C GLY A 37 8.87 1.97 10.16
N ASP A 38 7.76 2.69 10.32
CA ASP A 38 6.76 2.89 9.28
C ASP A 38 6.96 4.24 8.57
N ILE A 39 6.46 4.32 7.34
CA ILE A 39 6.48 5.53 6.53
C ILE A 39 5.06 5.95 6.20
N TYR A 40 4.77 7.24 6.40
CA TYR A 40 3.49 7.85 6.08
C TYR A 40 3.69 8.91 5.01
N VAL A 41 2.93 8.82 3.92
CA VAL A 41 2.91 9.82 2.84
C VAL A 41 1.50 10.38 2.74
N GLN A 42 1.31 11.64 3.13
CA GLN A 42 0.05 12.34 3.04
C GLN A 42 0.01 13.21 1.78
N ILE A 43 -1.00 13.02 0.93
CA ILE A 43 -1.12 13.65 -0.38
C ILE A 43 -2.45 14.40 -0.46
N ARG A 44 -2.43 15.69 -0.81
CA ARG A 44 -3.62 16.51 -1.07
C ARG A 44 -3.43 17.41 -2.29
N LYS A 45 -4.51 17.75 -2.99
CA LYS A 45 -4.45 18.67 -4.15
C LYS A 45 -4.09 20.08 -3.66
N ALA A 46 -3.05 20.71 -4.23
CA ALA A 46 -2.66 22.07 -3.84
C ALA A 46 -3.73 23.09 -4.28
N GLY A 47 -3.83 24.21 -3.56
CA GLY A 47 -4.65 25.36 -3.98
C GLY A 47 -6.12 25.35 -3.55
N ILE A 48 -6.60 24.31 -2.88
CA ILE A 48 -7.95 24.28 -2.28
C ILE A 48 -8.05 25.24 -1.05
N LEU A 49 -6.93 25.82 -0.58
CA LEU A 49 -6.90 26.80 0.50
C LEU A 49 -6.98 28.29 0.05
N ARG A 50 -7.32 28.60 -1.21
CA ARG A 50 -7.45 30.00 -1.68
C ARG A 50 -8.87 30.44 -2.02
N THR A 51 -9.84 29.55 -1.94
CA THR A 51 -11.23 29.89 -2.24
C THR A 51 -12.13 29.22 -1.21
N VAL A 52 -13.05 30.00 -0.66
CA VAL A 52 -13.92 29.80 0.51
C VAL A 52 -14.85 28.55 0.44
N THR A 53 -14.58 27.55 -0.40
CA THR A 53 -15.56 26.49 -0.76
C THR A 53 -15.02 25.06 -0.84
N GLY A 54 -13.89 24.70 -0.23
CA GLY A 54 -13.55 23.28 -0.13
C GLY A 54 -12.32 23.07 0.73
N LEU A 55 -12.33 22.03 1.55
CA LEU A 55 -11.16 21.56 2.27
C LEU A 55 -10.64 20.34 1.53
N SER A 56 -9.38 20.36 1.12
CA SER A 56 -8.78 19.25 0.38
C SER A 56 -8.67 18.04 1.30
N GLN A 57 -9.44 16.98 1.04
CA GLN A 57 -9.23 15.70 1.70
C GLN A 57 -7.83 15.19 1.33
N ALA A 58 -6.97 15.03 2.34
CA ALA A 58 -5.69 14.40 2.14
C ALA A 58 -5.85 12.88 2.29
N LEU A 59 -5.22 12.13 1.42
CA LEU A 59 -5.09 10.68 1.56
C LEU A 59 -3.73 10.35 2.14
N THR A 60 -3.70 9.46 3.12
CA THR A 60 -2.48 8.96 3.73
C THR A 60 -2.19 7.56 3.18
N VAL A 61 -0.99 7.41 2.63
CA VAL A 61 -0.37 6.13 2.32
C VAL A 61 0.49 5.76 3.52
N HIS A 62 0.19 4.64 4.16
CA HIS A 62 0.99 4.04 5.21
C HIS A 62 1.74 2.85 4.63
N ILE A 63 3.06 2.86 4.74
CA ILE A 63 3.98 1.89 4.17
C ILE A 63 4.73 1.25 5.33
N GLN A 64 4.55 -0.05 5.48
CA GLN A 64 5.14 -0.85 6.54
C GLN A 64 5.95 -1.98 5.93
N LYS A 65 7.17 -2.20 6.42
CA LYS A 65 7.95 -3.39 6.11
C LYS A 65 7.54 -4.54 7.03
N THR A 66 7.24 -5.70 6.45
CA THR A 66 6.95 -6.95 7.17
C THR A 66 7.87 -8.06 6.68
N ASN A 67 7.83 -9.22 7.34
CA ASN A 67 8.57 -10.40 6.89
C ASN A 67 8.04 -10.95 5.55
N GLU A 68 6.77 -10.69 5.23
CA GLU A 68 6.10 -11.15 4.00
C GLU A 68 6.27 -10.16 2.83
N GLY A 69 6.71 -8.94 3.12
CA GLY A 69 7.03 -7.92 2.13
C GLY A 69 6.70 -6.51 2.59
N THR A 70 6.24 -5.66 1.68
CA THR A 70 5.89 -4.27 1.99
C THR A 70 4.37 -4.12 1.94
N VAL A 71 3.77 -3.84 3.09
CA VAL A 71 2.33 -3.59 3.23
C VAL A 71 2.06 -2.12 3.00
N VAL A 72 1.14 -1.81 2.08
CA VAL A 72 0.73 -0.45 1.77
C VAL A 72 -0.76 -0.30 2.06
N SER A 73 -1.08 0.62 2.95
CA SER A 73 -2.44 0.95 3.37
C SER A 73 -2.80 2.37 2.94
N LEU A 74 -3.95 2.54 2.28
CA LEU A 74 -4.49 3.83 1.88
C LEU A 74 -5.73 4.16 2.72
N GLY A 75 -5.70 5.32 3.38
CA GLY A 75 -6.80 5.76 4.23
C GLY A 75 -6.77 7.25 4.59
N GLN A 76 -7.84 7.70 5.25
CA GLN A 76 -8.03 9.09 5.69
C GLN A 76 -7.42 9.35 7.09
N GLY A 77 -6.25 8.75 7.39
CA GLY A 77 -5.54 9.00 8.66
C GLY A 77 -5.95 8.16 9.88
N ARG A 78 -6.83 7.17 9.75
CA ARG A 78 -7.12 6.22 10.84
C ARG A 78 -6.14 5.05 10.77
N TRP A 79 -4.87 5.28 11.13
CA TRP A 79 -3.84 4.25 11.27
C TRP A 79 -3.59 3.86 12.74
N ALA A 80 -4.26 4.54 13.68
CA ALA A 80 -4.04 4.42 15.13
C ALA A 80 -4.65 3.18 15.80
N ASP A 81 -5.05 2.13 15.06
CA ASP A 81 -5.72 0.96 15.66
C ASP A 81 -4.75 -0.09 16.25
N LYS A 82 -3.45 0.18 16.31
CA LYS A 82 -2.48 -0.65 17.08
C LYS A 82 -1.51 0.25 17.85
N ALA A 83 -1.44 0.00 19.15
CA ALA A 83 -0.78 0.75 20.21
C ALA A 83 0.64 1.30 19.89
N ILE A 84 0.93 2.46 20.53
CA ILE A 84 2.18 3.25 20.58
C ILE A 84 2.30 4.27 19.44
N VAL A 85 1.65 5.41 19.64
CA VAL A 85 1.82 6.64 18.86
C VAL A 85 2.21 7.76 19.83
N GLU A 86 3.36 7.63 20.50
CA GLU A 86 3.79 8.63 21.50
C GLU A 86 4.77 9.70 20.96
N ALA A 87 5.19 9.69 19.68
CA ALA A 87 6.12 10.73 19.18
C ALA A 87 5.85 11.31 17.78
N ALA A 88 4.92 10.78 16.99
CA ALA A 88 4.61 11.32 15.65
C ALA A 88 3.29 12.11 15.56
N GLY A 89 2.48 12.06 16.63
CA GLY A 89 1.03 12.24 16.56
C GLY A 89 0.48 13.66 16.61
N PHE A 90 1.27 14.73 16.84
CA PHE A 90 0.67 16.05 17.11
C PHE A 90 0.77 17.09 15.98
N PHE A 91 1.62 16.94 14.96
CA PHE A 91 1.92 18.06 14.04
C PHE A 91 1.74 17.81 12.52
N PHE A 92 1.21 16.66 12.07
CA PHE A 92 0.86 16.43 10.65
C PHE A 92 -0.66 16.44 10.35
N PHE A 93 -1.53 16.74 11.33
CA PHE A 93 -2.98 16.46 11.23
C PHE A 93 -3.96 17.59 11.62
N THR A 94 -3.65 18.86 11.35
CA THR A 94 -4.66 19.94 11.34
C THR A 94 -4.57 20.73 10.02
N PRO A 95 -5.36 20.33 8.99
CA PRO A 95 -6.75 20.78 8.88
C PRO A 95 -7.68 19.74 8.20
N LEU A 96 -7.79 18.53 8.77
CA LEU A 96 -8.67 17.45 8.24
C LEU A 96 -9.83 17.06 9.15
N MET A 97 -10.11 17.87 10.15
CA MET A 97 -11.34 17.69 10.93
C MET A 97 -12.45 18.56 10.34
N ILE A 98 -13.65 18.00 10.34
CA ILE A 98 -15.00 18.50 10.01
C ILE A 98 -15.46 18.46 8.52
N PRO A 99 -16.78 18.31 8.30
CA PRO A 99 -17.47 17.04 8.06
C PRO A 99 -17.99 16.96 6.60
N ALA A 100 -18.45 15.78 6.22
CA ALA A 100 -19.11 15.56 4.95
C ALA A 100 -20.36 16.45 4.80
N SER A 101 -20.32 17.40 3.86
CA SER A 101 -21.53 17.86 3.19
C SER A 101 -21.25 18.14 1.71
N TRP A 102 -21.99 17.39 0.89
CA TRP A 102 -22.26 17.58 -0.53
C TRP A 102 -21.10 17.50 -1.55
N GLY A 103 -21.09 16.40 -2.30
CA GLY A 103 -20.76 16.38 -3.73
C GLY A 103 -19.32 16.65 -4.13
N LEU A 104 -18.46 15.62 -4.16
CA LEU A 104 -17.15 15.73 -4.82
C LEU A 104 -16.89 14.53 -5.74
N TYR A 105 -17.43 14.65 -6.95
CA TYR A 105 -17.21 13.78 -8.11
C TYR A 105 -15.72 13.52 -8.44
N GLU A 106 -14.81 14.43 -8.05
CA GLU A 106 -13.35 14.27 -8.27
C GLU A 106 -12.62 13.40 -7.24
N GLN A 107 -13.23 13.07 -6.10
CA GLN A 107 -12.57 12.32 -5.01
C GLN A 107 -12.22 10.87 -5.35
N HIS A 108 -12.96 10.24 -6.27
CA HIS A 108 -12.72 8.84 -6.64
C HIS A 108 -11.40 8.59 -7.38
N LYS A 109 -10.80 9.63 -7.99
CA LYS A 109 -9.63 9.44 -8.87
C LYS A 109 -8.30 9.39 -8.12
N LEU A 110 -8.17 10.08 -6.99
CA LEU A 110 -6.90 10.14 -6.26
C LEU A 110 -6.47 8.77 -5.69
N PRO A 111 -7.36 7.97 -5.07
CA PRO A 111 -7.02 6.60 -4.68
C PRO A 111 -6.51 5.75 -5.84
N GLY A 112 -7.22 5.78 -6.98
CA GLY A 112 -6.81 5.04 -8.17
C GLY A 112 -5.44 5.50 -8.71
N LYS A 113 -5.17 6.81 -8.67
CA LYS A 113 -3.88 7.37 -9.09
C LYS A 113 -2.74 6.95 -8.15
N ILE A 114 -2.97 6.96 -6.83
CA ILE A 114 -1.98 6.51 -5.85
C ILE A 114 -1.68 5.03 -6.06
N LEU A 115 -2.71 4.19 -6.18
CA LEU A 115 -2.56 2.76 -6.45
C LEU A 115 -1.78 2.51 -7.74
N LYS A 116 -2.09 3.24 -8.80
CA LYS A 116 -1.36 3.15 -10.07
C LYS A 116 0.13 3.45 -9.91
N VAL A 117 0.50 4.49 -9.16
CA VAL A 117 1.92 4.82 -8.90
C VAL A 117 2.61 3.73 -8.09
N ILE A 118 1.91 3.14 -7.12
CA ILE A 118 2.46 2.02 -6.32
C ILE A 118 2.67 0.79 -7.22
N ASP A 119 1.69 0.44 -8.05
CA ASP A 119 1.76 -0.70 -8.97
C ASP A 119 2.88 -0.48 -10.03
N GLU A 120 3.02 0.73 -10.57
CA GLU A 120 4.11 1.10 -11.49
C GLU A 120 5.50 1.04 -10.82
N TYR A 121 5.61 1.50 -9.58
CA TYR A 121 6.86 1.41 -8.83
C TYR A 121 7.25 -0.05 -8.57
N ALA A 122 6.30 -0.86 -8.09
CA ALA A 122 6.50 -2.28 -7.87
C ALA A 122 6.97 -2.97 -9.17
N ALA A 123 6.32 -2.68 -10.30
CA ALA A 123 6.74 -3.18 -11.61
C ALA A 123 8.16 -2.76 -11.99
N SER A 124 8.52 -1.49 -11.73
CA SER A 124 9.84 -0.94 -12.09
C SER A 124 11.01 -1.52 -11.29
N VAL A 125 10.78 -2.00 -10.07
CA VAL A 125 11.82 -2.61 -9.22
C VAL A 125 11.91 -4.13 -9.39
N GLY A 126 11.34 -4.67 -10.47
CA GLY A 126 11.43 -6.09 -10.81
C GLY A 126 10.30 -6.95 -10.25
N VAL A 127 9.24 -6.35 -9.68
CA VAL A 127 7.96 -7.07 -9.50
C VAL A 127 7.24 -7.08 -10.84
N SER A 128 7.75 -7.87 -11.79
CA SER A 128 6.87 -8.41 -12.83
C SER A 128 5.69 -9.02 -12.09
N HIS A 129 4.45 -8.78 -12.56
CA HIS A 129 3.26 -9.46 -12.06
C HIS A 129 3.68 -10.84 -11.55
N ILE A 130 3.61 -11.07 -10.23
CA ILE A 130 3.30 -12.42 -9.79
C ILE A 130 1.90 -12.60 -10.34
N ASP A 131 1.87 -13.01 -11.61
CA ASP A 131 0.94 -13.98 -12.09
C ASP A 131 0.74 -14.89 -10.88
N GLN A 132 -0.46 -14.88 -10.33
CA GLN A 132 -0.87 -15.97 -9.47
C GLN A 132 -0.80 -17.18 -10.39
N LYS A 133 0.41 -17.71 -10.60
CA LYS A 133 0.58 -18.98 -11.26
C LYS A 133 -0.12 -19.90 -10.30
N ILE A 134 -1.33 -20.29 -10.65
CA ILE A 134 -2.05 -21.36 -10.00
C ILE A 134 -1.08 -22.52 -10.15
N VAL A 135 -0.30 -22.76 -9.10
CA VAL A 135 0.58 -23.92 -9.06
C VAL A 135 -0.39 -25.05 -8.97
N GLU A 136 -0.60 -25.72 -10.09
CA GLU A 136 -1.40 -26.94 -10.12
C GLU A 136 -0.75 -27.89 -9.10
N VAL A 137 -1.54 -28.32 -8.13
CA VAL A 137 -1.08 -29.17 -7.05
C VAL A 137 -1.79 -30.51 -7.12
N ILE A 138 -1.06 -31.57 -6.81
CA ILE A 138 -1.58 -32.93 -6.72
C ILE A 138 -1.46 -33.41 -5.28
N HIS A 139 -2.47 -34.14 -4.81
CA HIS A 139 -2.44 -34.74 -3.49
C HIS A 139 -1.86 -36.14 -3.59
N CYS A 140 -0.87 -36.45 -2.75
CA CYS A 140 -0.32 -37.79 -2.68
C CYS A 140 -1.41 -38.78 -2.25
N PRO A 141 -1.70 -39.85 -3.04
CA PRO A 141 -2.74 -40.82 -2.69
C PRO A 141 -2.35 -41.70 -1.50
N HIS A 142 -1.06 -41.74 -1.13
CA HIS A 142 -0.56 -42.54 -0.03
C HIS A 142 -0.57 -41.82 1.32
N CYS A 143 -0.17 -40.53 1.37
CA CYS A 143 -0.04 -39.79 2.63
C CYS A 143 -0.81 -38.47 2.68
N GLY A 144 -1.49 -38.07 1.60
CA GLY A 144 -2.32 -36.86 1.54
C GLY A 144 -1.56 -35.53 1.41
N VAL A 145 -0.23 -35.54 1.45
CA VAL A 145 0.57 -34.31 1.33
C VAL A 145 0.44 -33.74 -0.08
N THR A 146 0.21 -32.43 -0.15
CA THR A 146 0.14 -31.66 -1.39
C THR A 146 1.53 -31.49 -2.00
N ASN A 147 1.67 -31.82 -3.28
CA ASN A 147 2.91 -31.67 -4.04
C ASN A 147 2.63 -30.85 -5.31
N VAL A 148 3.68 -30.26 -5.90
CA VAL A 148 3.56 -29.56 -7.18
C VAL A 148 3.27 -30.55 -8.31
N ALA A 149 2.35 -30.20 -9.22
CA ALA A 149 2.07 -31.02 -10.39
C ALA A 149 3.35 -31.23 -11.23
N GLY A 150 3.60 -32.47 -11.63
CA GLY A 150 4.82 -32.90 -12.34
C GLY A 150 5.95 -33.43 -11.43
N ALA A 151 5.79 -33.41 -10.10
CA ALA A 151 6.70 -34.11 -9.20
C ALA A 151 6.60 -35.64 -9.43
N LYS A 152 7.74 -36.33 -9.55
CA LYS A 152 7.79 -37.79 -9.76
C LYS A 152 7.55 -38.60 -8.48
N PHE A 153 7.86 -38.01 -7.32
CA PHE A 153 7.77 -38.64 -6.01
C PHE A 153 7.27 -37.64 -4.96
N CYS A 154 6.54 -38.15 -3.96
CA CYS A 154 6.04 -37.38 -2.84
C CYS A 154 7.19 -36.88 -1.98
N SER A 155 7.22 -35.57 -1.73
CA SER A 155 8.23 -34.92 -0.89
C SER A 155 8.22 -35.38 0.57
N ALA A 156 7.10 -35.91 1.07
CA ALA A 156 6.97 -36.35 2.45
C ALA A 156 7.19 -37.86 2.65
N CYS A 157 6.67 -38.69 1.74
CA CYS A 157 6.71 -40.15 1.93
C CYS A 157 7.46 -40.91 0.83
N GLY A 158 7.95 -40.23 -0.21
CA GLY A 158 8.72 -40.84 -1.30
C GLY A 158 7.91 -41.72 -2.27
N SER A 159 6.59 -41.86 -2.11
CA SER A 159 5.77 -42.62 -3.05
C SER A 159 5.72 -41.95 -4.43
N PRO A 160 5.57 -42.70 -5.53
CA PRO A 160 5.27 -42.11 -6.83
C PRO A 160 4.00 -41.24 -6.77
N LEU A 161 3.95 -40.19 -7.59
CA LEU A 161 2.82 -39.26 -7.71
C LEU A 161 2.18 -39.32 -9.09
#